data_AF-A0A357NAJ6-F1
#
_entry.id   AF-A0A357NAJ6-F1
#
_cell.length_a   1.000
_cell.length_b   1.000
_cell.length_c   1.000
_cell.angle_alpha   90.00
_cell.angle_beta   90.00
_cell.angle_gamma   90.00
#
_symmetry.space_group_name_H-M   'P 1'
#
loop_
_entity.id
_entity.type
_entity.pdbx_description
1 polymer ?
#
loop_
_entity_poly.entity_id
_entity_poly.type
_entity_poly.pdbx_seq_one_letter_code
_entity_poly.pdbx_strand_id
1 'polypeptide(L)' 'MPRDYFVKYGGAAFQNNVDPEQIHHFVRQLPQEQKRSVQEVLQLLESQGYITKLSATWELQ' A
#
# COMPACT_ATOMS: atom_id res chain seq x y z
N MET A 1 19.57 1.72 3.95
CA MET A 1 18.73 2.91 4.12
C MET A 1 17.35 2.54 3.59
N PRO A 2 16.30 2.46 4.40
CA PRO A 2 14.97 2.20 3.86
C PRO A 2 14.64 3.39 2.96
N ARG A 3 14.49 3.14 1.67
CA ARG A 3 14.05 4.15 0.72
C ARG A 3 12.55 4.26 0.93
N ASP A 4 12.08 5.39 1.45
CA ASP A 4 10.64 5.63 1.56
C ASP A 4 10.04 5.69 0.15
N TYR A 5 9.45 4.59 -0.27
CA TYR A 5 8.76 4.49 -1.55
C TYR A 5 7.34 5.03 -1.39
N PHE A 6 7.16 6.31 -1.72
CA PHE A 6 5.84 6.93 -1.75
C PHE A 6 5.14 6.59 -3.06
N VAL A 7 4.13 5.72 -3.01
CA VAL A 7 3.29 5.48 -4.19
C VAL A 7 1.98 6.23 -4.03
N LYS A 8 1.67 7.09 -5.02
CA LYS A 8 0.41 7.83 -5.09
C LYS A 8 -0.57 7.04 -5.94
N TYR A 9 -1.61 6.48 -5.33
CA TYR A 9 -2.72 5.86 -6.04
C TYR A 9 -4.02 6.58 -5.67
N GLY A 10 -4.72 7.14 -6.66
CA GLY A 10 -6.06 7.72 -6.47
C GLY A 10 -6.13 8.87 -5.45
N GLY A 11 -5.04 9.60 -5.21
CA GLY A 11 -4.98 10.71 -4.24
C GLY A 11 -4.57 10.30 -2.82
N ALA A 12 -4.36 9.01 -2.55
CA ALA A 12 -3.79 8.54 -1.29
C ALA A 12 -2.28 8.33 -1.42
N ALA A 13 -1.53 8.80 -0.43
CA ALA A 13 -0.11 8.52 -0.27
C ALA A 13 0.07 7.31 0.65
N PHE A 14 0.98 6.41 0.29
CA PHE A 14 1.31 5.24 1.10
C PHE A 14 2.82 5.18 1.32
N GLN A 15 3.22 4.71 2.49
CA GLN A 15 4.60 4.34 2.81
C GLN A 15 4.73 2.82 2.73
N ASN A 16 5.76 2.33 2.05
CA ASN A 16 6.08 0.91 2.03
C ASN A 16 6.87 0.54 3.30
N ASN A 17 6.38 -0.43 4.06
CA ASN A 17 7.05 -0.93 5.27
C ASN A 17 7.99 -2.10 4.99
N VAL A 18 7.83 -2.71 3.82
CA VAL A 18 8.60 -3.86 3.34
C VAL A 18 9.22 -3.58 1.98
N ASP A 19 10.16 -4.42 1.57
CA ASP A 19 10.75 -4.30 0.25
C ASP A 19 9.70 -4.44 -0.86
N PRO A 20 9.80 -3.69 -1.96
CA PRO A 20 8.87 -3.76 -3.08
C PRO A 20 8.70 -5.17 -3.65
N GLU A 21 9.75 -5.99 -3.57
CA GLU A 21 9.70 -7.40 -3.99
C GLU A 21 8.72 -8.23 -3.16
N GLN A 22 8.61 -7.98 -1.85
CA GLN A 22 7.64 -8.66 -0.99
C GLN A 22 6.20 -8.26 -1.34
N ILE A 23 5.98 -6.98 -1.63
CA ILE A 23 4.69 -6.46 -2.10
C ILE A 23 4.32 -7.13 -3.42
N HIS A 24 5.23 -7.17 -4.39
CA HIS A 24 4.99 -7.83 -5.67
C HIS A 24 4.69 -9.33 -5.51
N HIS A 25 5.42 -10.03 -4.64
CA HIS A 25 5.18 -11.44 -4.36
C HIS A 25 3.77 -11.64 -3.79
N PHE A 26 3.38 -10.82 -2.81
CA PHE A 26 2.03 -10.86 -2.23
C PHE A 26 0.94 -10.62 -3.27
N VAL A 27 1.05 -9.54 -4.05
CA VAL A 27 0.07 -9.22 -5.10
C VAL A 27 0.00 -10.34 -6.16
N ARG A 28 1.10 -11.02 -6.46
CA ARG A 28 1.10 -12.19 -7.36
C ARG A 28 0.34 -13.37 -6.76
N GLN A 29 0.45 -13.61 -5.46
CA GLN A 29 -0.21 -14.70 -4.74
C GLN A 29 -1.72 -14.46 -4.52
N LEU A 30 -2.21 -13.22 -4.60
CA LEU A 30 -3.64 -12.94 -4.47
C LEU A 30 -4.45 -13.66 -5.58
N PRO A 31 -5.69 -14.10 -5.30
CA PRO A 31 -6.60 -14.61 -6.33
C PRO A 31 -7.07 -13.50 -7.26
N GLN A 32 -7.48 -13.84 -8.48
CA GLN A 32 -7.84 -12.85 -9.50
C GLN A 32 -8.99 -11.93 -9.11
N GLU A 33 -9.96 -12.44 -8.33
CA GLU A 33 -11.07 -11.63 -7.82
C GLU A 33 -10.60 -10.45 -6.97
N GLN A 34 -9.62 -10.67 -6.08
CA GLN A 34 -9.08 -9.63 -5.21
C GLN A 34 -8.17 -8.62 -5.94
N LYS A 35 -7.72 -8.96 -7.16
CA LYS A 35 -6.92 -8.05 -8.02
C LYS A 35 -7.78 -7.15 -8.90
N ARG A 36 -9.11 -7.34 -8.93
CA ARG A 36 -10.00 -6.55 -9.79
C ARG A 36 -10.07 -5.08 -9.39
N SER A 37 -9.81 -4.77 -8.12
CA SER A 37 -9.80 -3.40 -7.60
C SER A 37 -8.46 -3.07 -6.97
N VAL A 38 -7.82 -2.00 -7.44
CA VAL A 38 -6.60 -1.46 -6.83
C VAL A 38 -6.84 -1.11 -5.35
N GLN A 39 -8.04 -0.65 -5.01
CA GLN A 39 -8.40 -0.28 -3.65
C GLN A 39 -8.44 -1.49 -2.71
N GLU A 40 -8.96 -2.64 -3.17
CA GLU A 40 -8.92 -3.89 -2.40
C GLU A 40 -7.49 -4.38 -2.18
N VAL A 41 -6.66 -4.35 -3.22
CA VAL A 41 -5.23 -4.73 -3.10
C VAL A 41 -4.52 -3.85 -2.08
N LEU A 42 -4.76 -2.53 -2.08
CA LEU A 42 -4.19 -1.61 -1.12
C LEU A 42 -4.68 -1.87 0.31
N GLN A 43 -5.98 -2.15 0.51
CA GLN A 43 -6.50 -2.52 1.83
C GLN A 43 -5.90 -3.83 2.36
N LEU A 44 -5.67 -4.81 1.50
CA LEU A 44 -5.02 -6.07 1.87
C LEU A 44 -3.55 -5.84 2.27
N LEU A 45 -2.82 -5.04 1.49
CA LEU A 45 -1.44 -4.67 1.82
C LEU A 45 -1.35 -3.90 3.14
N GLU A 46 -2.30 -3.02 3.43
CA GLU A 46 -2.39 -2.29 4.70
C GLU A 46 -2.72 -3.22 5.87
N SER A 47 -3.70 -4.12 5.68
CA SER A 47 -4.10 -5.11 6.68
C SER A 47 -2.97 -6.09 7.03
N GLN A 48 -2.12 -6.43 6.06
CA GLN A 48 -0.90 -7.22 6.28
C GLN A 48 0.27 -6.40 6.82
N GLY A 49 0.14 -5.08 6.95
CA GLY A 49 1.18 -4.18 7.42
C GLY A 49 2.30 -3.91 6.41
N TYR A 50 2.13 -4.27 5.14
CA TYR A 50 3.13 -4.06 4.09
C TYR A 50 3.19 -2.61 3.61
N ILE A 51 2.07 -1.91 3.72
CA ILE A 51 2.00 -0.47 3.47
C ILE A 51 1.27 0.23 4.61
N THR A 52 1.56 1.50 4.80
CA THR A 52 0.84 2.38 5.72
C THR A 52 0.27 3.54 4.93
N LYS A 53 -1.05 3.76 5.05
CA LYS A 53 -1.69 4.92 4.45
C LYS A 53 -1.26 6.18 5.21
N LEU A 54 -0.65 7.11 4.49
CA LEU A 54 -0.34 8.43 5.00
C LEU A 54 -1.61 9.28 4.82
N SER A 55 -2.47 9.25 5.84
CA SER A 55 -3.52 10.26 5.96
C SER A 55 -2.83 11.62 6.08
N ALA A 56 -3.01 12.49 5.10
CA ALA A 56 -2.68 13.90 5.26
C ALA A 56 -3.70 14.51 6.23
N THR A 57 -3.54 14.19 7.50
CA THR A 57 -4.18 14.91 8.58
C THR A 57 -3.36 16.18 8.77
N TRP A 58 -3.72 17.24 8.02
CA TRP A 58 -3.45 18.58 8.52
C TRP A 58 -4.42 18.80 9.68
N GLU A 59 -4.05 18.29 10.85
CA GLU A 59 -4.67 18.73 12.10
C GLU A 59 -4.40 20.22 12.20
N LEU A 60 -5.44 21.00 11.91
CA LEU A 60 -5.56 22.40 12.23
C LEU A 60 -5.23 22.56 13.72
N GLN A 61 -4.08 23.16 14.02
CA GLN A 61 -3.89 23.87 15.29
C GLN A 61 -4.82 25.08 15.36
#